data_AF-A0A6N3FF06-F1
#
_entry.id   AF-A0A6N3FF06-F1
#
_cell.length_a   1.000
_cell.length_b   1.000
_cell.length_c   1.000
_cell.angle_alpha   90.00
_cell.angle_beta   90.00
_cell.angle_gamma   90.00
#
_symmetry.space_group_name_H-M   'P 1'
#
loop_
_entity.id
_entity.type
_entity.pdbx_description
1 polymer ?
#
loop_
_entity_poly.entity_id
_entity_poly.type
_entity_poly.pdbx_seq_one_letter_code
_entity_poly.pdbx_strand_id
1 'polypeptide(L)'
;MTICLSIYPLFFYVTIEIYSKSGGGKMRVYCEGERIYFSDKVATRLGMTNFNNELWEKIRDLNFRVDYKGKYIYCSKLKKTLHQIVMDFYYGESVRKEMYKNKFIIEHHDNDGFNCCVENLSFYPDDKNKSKAFGYDKDRVKMMDIVAMNIFKDFNTQKYQITLAFNKPFLFKWEDKFIELASLYLVYSNDYRIVINDATNILDLIDSNRRVNLAKLNFEKFDYREIEYVYLKEEEKKSPLIFRDGQVYMNMNCPYQRIVSTSPKKELYNK
;
A
#
# COMPACT_ATOMS: atom_id res chain seq x y z
N MET A 1 27.79 -11.05 -9.32
CA MET A 1 26.98 -11.26 -8.09
C MET A 1 25.88 -10.23 -8.13
N THR A 2 24.61 -10.64 -8.09
CA THR A 2 23.47 -9.73 -8.21
C THR A 2 22.57 -9.87 -6.99
N ILE A 3 22.02 -8.73 -6.56
CA ILE A 3 21.04 -8.63 -5.50
C ILE A 3 19.71 -9.18 -6.02
N CYS A 4 19.21 -10.20 -5.35
CA CYS A 4 17.96 -10.85 -5.66
C CYS A 4 17.09 -10.86 -4.41
N LEU A 5 15.77 -10.79 -4.62
CA LEU A 5 14.79 -10.95 -3.55
C LEU A 5 14.03 -12.24 -3.78
N SER A 6 14.07 -13.16 -2.84
CA SER A 6 13.18 -14.33 -2.84
C SER A 6 11.72 -13.89 -2.77
N ILE A 7 10.92 -14.31 -3.75
CA ILE A 7 9.53 -13.88 -3.94
C ILE A 7 8.53 -14.78 -3.19
N TYR A 8 8.95 -15.81 -2.46
CA TYR A 8 8.01 -16.71 -1.76
C TYR A 8 7.97 -16.46 -0.25
N PRO A 9 6.80 -16.21 0.39
CA PRO A 9 5.47 -16.02 -0.16
C PRO A 9 5.14 -14.52 -0.25
N LEU A 10 5.87 -13.75 -1.06
CA LEU A 10 5.41 -12.43 -1.48
C LEU A 10 4.35 -12.63 -2.55
N PHE A 11 3.08 -12.51 -2.16
CA PHE A 11 2.04 -12.11 -3.09
C PHE A 11 2.40 -10.72 -3.62
N PHE A 12 3.09 -10.66 -4.76
CA PHE A 12 3.25 -9.42 -5.52
C PHE A 12 1.96 -9.20 -6.32
N TYR A 13 1.20 -8.19 -5.95
CA TYR A 13 0.31 -7.54 -6.90
C TYR A 13 1.17 -6.62 -7.76
N VAL A 14 1.53 -7.07 -8.97
CA VAL A 14 2.10 -6.18 -9.99
C VAL A 14 0.93 -5.39 -10.58
N THR A 15 0.75 -4.16 -10.11
CA THR A 15 -0.24 -3.23 -10.67
C THR A 15 0.37 -2.55 -11.90
N ILE A 16 -0.16 -2.84 -13.08
CA ILE A 16 0.19 -2.14 -14.34
C ILE A 16 -0.75 -0.95 -14.47
N GLU A 17 -0.22 0.27 -14.38
CA GLU A 17 -0.99 1.48 -14.65
C GLU A 17 -1.05 1.76 -16.15
N ILE A 18 -2.24 1.69 -16.73
CA ILE A 18 -2.55 2.21 -18.07
C ILE A 18 -3.37 3.48 -17.87
N TYR A 19 -3.14 4.53 -18.66
CA TYR A 19 -3.88 5.79 -18.58
C TYR A 19 -4.59 6.08 -19.91
N SER A 20 -5.91 6.19 -19.88
CA SER A 20 -6.68 6.84 -20.94
C SER A 20 -7.78 7.72 -20.33
N LYS A 21 -8.09 8.84 -21.00
CA LYS A 21 -9.19 9.73 -20.62
C LYS A 21 -10.51 9.11 -21.05
N SER A 22 -11.48 9.01 -20.14
CA SER A 22 -12.87 8.79 -20.55
C SER A 22 -13.93 9.22 -19.53
N GLY A 23 -15.07 9.63 -20.10
CA GLY A 23 -16.32 9.93 -19.41
C GLY A 23 -17.03 8.68 -18.90
N GLY A 24 -17.99 8.92 -18.01
CA GLY A 24 -18.62 7.90 -17.15
C GLY A 24 -19.30 6.75 -17.88
N GLY A 25 -18.63 5.60 -17.91
CA GLY A 25 -19.22 4.29 -18.14
C GLY A 25 -19.70 3.63 -16.85
N LYS A 26 -20.61 2.66 -16.96
CA LYS A 26 -20.96 1.76 -15.87
C LYS A 26 -19.80 0.80 -15.63
N MET A 27 -19.31 0.72 -14.39
CA MET A 27 -18.26 -0.23 -14.01
C MET A 27 -18.83 -1.65 -13.87
N ARG A 28 -18.07 -2.65 -14.32
CA ARG A 28 -18.27 -4.06 -14.01
C ARG A 28 -17.76 -4.33 -12.59
N VAL A 29 -18.57 -5.02 -11.79
CA VAL A 29 -18.21 -5.48 -10.44
C VAL A 29 -18.05 -6.99 -10.47
N TYR A 30 -16.95 -7.50 -9.92
CA TYR A 30 -16.67 -8.94 -9.83
C TYR A 30 -15.78 -9.24 -8.62
N CYS A 31 -15.68 -10.51 -8.22
CA CYS A 31 -14.78 -10.94 -7.16
C CYS A 31 -13.73 -11.90 -7.71
N GLU A 32 -12.52 -11.83 -7.17
CA GLU A 32 -11.44 -12.77 -7.44
C GLU A 32 -10.56 -12.86 -6.18
N GLY A 33 -10.36 -14.08 -5.67
CA GLY A 33 -9.69 -14.32 -4.40
C GLY A 33 -10.36 -13.58 -3.24
N GLU A 34 -9.57 -12.84 -2.46
CA GLU A 34 -10.03 -12.07 -1.29
C GLU A 34 -10.46 -10.63 -1.64
N ARG A 35 -10.73 -10.33 -2.92
CA ARG A 35 -11.00 -8.97 -3.39
C ARG A 35 -12.29 -8.87 -4.21
N ILE A 36 -12.92 -7.70 -4.11
CA ILE A 36 -13.97 -7.24 -5.01
C ILE A 36 -13.39 -6.14 -5.88
N TYR A 37 -13.55 -6.28 -7.19
CA TYR A 37 -12.99 -5.42 -8.21
C TYR A 37 -14.07 -4.62 -8.93
N PHE A 38 -13.70 -3.39 -9.30
CA PHE A 38 -14.51 -2.45 -10.07
C PHE A 38 -13.71 -2.05 -11.29
N SER A 39 -14.08 -2.61 -12.45
CA SER A 39 -13.40 -2.31 -13.72
C SER A 39 -14.32 -1.56 -14.65
N ASP A 40 -13.84 -0.47 -15.26
CA ASP A 40 -14.48 0.12 -16.42
C ASP A 40 -13.72 -0.34 -17.68
N LYS A 41 -14.42 -0.59 -18.78
CA LYS A 41 -13.77 -0.86 -20.07
C LYS A 41 -13.06 0.38 -20.62
N VAL A 42 -13.48 1.57 -20.17
CA VAL A 42 -12.97 2.85 -20.66
C VAL A 42 -12.10 3.56 -19.64
N ALA A 43 -12.43 3.50 -18.34
CA ALA A 43 -11.52 3.97 -17.30
C ALA A 43 -10.44 2.90 -17.09
N THR A 44 -9.20 3.23 -17.43
CA THR A 44 -8.03 2.36 -17.30
C THR A 44 -7.61 2.11 -15.84
N ARG A 45 -8.50 2.36 -14.88
CA ARG A 45 -8.26 2.23 -13.45
C ARG A 45 -9.13 1.14 -12.85
N LEU A 46 -8.47 0.17 -12.25
CA LEU A 46 -9.10 -0.92 -11.52
C LEU A 46 -9.31 -0.47 -10.06
N GLY A 47 -10.56 -0.33 -9.66
CA GLY A 47 -10.92 -0.17 -8.26
C GLY A 47 -10.95 -1.49 -7.52
N MET A 48 -10.71 -1.45 -6.21
CA MET A 48 -10.76 -2.65 -5.38
C MET A 48 -11.22 -2.37 -3.95
N THR A 49 -11.79 -3.40 -3.32
CA THR A 49 -11.99 -3.49 -1.86
C THR A 49 -11.91 -4.96 -1.42
N ASN A 50 -11.96 -5.23 -0.12
CA ASN A 50 -11.91 -6.58 0.43
C ASN A 50 -13.19 -7.35 0.10
N PHE A 51 -13.05 -8.63 -0.20
CA PHE A 51 -14.17 -9.54 -0.24
C PHE A 51 -14.67 -9.85 1.16
N ASN A 52 -15.97 -9.67 1.35
CA ASN A 52 -16.72 -10.15 2.50
C ASN A 52 -18.13 -10.48 1.98
N ASN A 53 -18.68 -11.65 2.33
CA ASN A 53 -19.97 -12.10 1.78
C ASN A 53 -21.09 -11.10 2.01
N GLU A 54 -21.18 -10.49 3.20
CA GLU A 54 -22.24 -9.53 3.50
C GLU A 54 -22.07 -8.21 2.74
N LEU A 55 -20.82 -7.75 2.57
CA LEU A 55 -20.54 -6.58 1.75
C LEU A 55 -20.88 -6.89 0.28
N TRP A 56 -20.45 -8.04 -0.24
CA TRP A 56 -20.69 -8.49 -1.61
C TRP A 56 -22.17 -8.48 -1.96
N GLU A 57 -23.02 -9.12 -1.13
CA GLU A 57 -24.47 -9.15 -1.36
C GLU A 57 -25.10 -7.74 -1.35
N LYS A 58 -24.52 -6.77 -0.62
CA LYS A 58 -25.00 -5.38 -0.64
C LYS A 58 -24.64 -4.63 -1.92
N ILE A 59 -23.50 -4.96 -2.56
CA ILE A 59 -22.93 -4.11 -3.61
C ILE A 59 -22.90 -4.73 -5.01
N ARG A 60 -22.96 -6.07 -5.15
CA ARG A 60 -22.73 -6.76 -6.42
C ARG A 60 -23.66 -6.34 -7.56
N ASP A 61 -24.91 -6.01 -7.22
CA ASP A 61 -25.97 -5.65 -8.18
C ASP A 61 -26.14 -4.12 -8.32
N LEU A 62 -25.26 -3.34 -7.68
CA LEU A 62 -25.30 -1.88 -7.75
C LEU A 62 -24.52 -1.36 -8.98
N ASN A 63 -24.95 -0.19 -9.45
CA ASN A 63 -24.26 0.52 -10.51
C ASN A 63 -23.23 1.49 -9.92
N PHE A 64 -21.98 1.35 -10.38
CA PHE A 64 -20.87 2.22 -10.01
C PHE A 64 -20.34 2.96 -11.23
N ARG A 65 -19.79 4.15 -10.99
CA ARG A 65 -19.10 5.00 -11.97
C ARG A 65 -17.91 5.68 -11.32
N VAL A 66 -16.99 6.18 -12.13
CA VAL A 66 -15.94 7.09 -11.65
C VAL A 66 -16.53 8.49 -11.47
N ASP A 67 -16.31 9.11 -10.31
CA ASP A 67 -16.79 10.45 -9.96
C ASP A 67 -15.88 11.58 -10.50
N TYR A 68 -16.46 12.78 -10.65
CA TYR A 68 -15.87 13.98 -11.25
C TYR A 68 -14.49 14.33 -10.66
N LYS A 69 -13.52 14.55 -11.56
CA LYS A 69 -12.05 14.61 -11.40
C LYS A 69 -11.32 13.26 -11.42
N GLY A 70 -12.01 12.13 -11.57
CA GLY A 70 -11.38 10.84 -11.84
C GLY A 70 -10.66 10.22 -10.64
N LYS A 71 -11.06 10.56 -9.42
CA LYS A 71 -10.38 10.12 -8.18
C LYS A 71 -11.10 9.04 -7.39
N TYR A 72 -12.42 8.89 -7.53
CA TYR A 72 -13.20 8.01 -6.68
C TYR A 72 -14.24 7.21 -7.47
N ILE A 73 -14.63 6.08 -6.91
CA ILE A 73 -15.74 5.25 -7.40
C ILE A 73 -17.00 5.65 -6.64
N TYR A 74 -18.12 5.82 -7.34
CA TYR A 74 -19.36 6.33 -6.79
C TYR A 74 -20.57 5.49 -7.17
N CYS A 75 -21.46 5.26 -6.21
CA CYS A 75 -22.75 4.60 -6.42
C CYS A 75 -23.90 5.60 -6.30
N SER A 76 -24.61 5.85 -7.41
CA SER A 76 -25.73 6.78 -7.46
C SER A 76 -26.93 6.35 -6.61
N LYS A 77 -27.19 5.04 -6.50
CA LYS A 77 -28.32 4.51 -5.71
C LYS A 77 -28.13 4.77 -4.22
N LEU A 78 -26.91 4.57 -3.71
CA LEU A 78 -26.56 4.80 -2.30
C LEU A 78 -26.17 6.25 -2.00
N LYS A 79 -25.94 7.07 -3.04
CA LYS A 79 -25.41 8.44 -2.94
C LYS A 79 -24.10 8.51 -2.14
N LYS A 80 -23.23 7.49 -2.29
CA LYS A 80 -21.97 7.33 -1.55
C LYS A 80 -20.83 6.93 -2.48
N THR A 81 -19.61 7.33 -2.15
CA THR A 81 -18.39 6.77 -2.77
C THR A 81 -18.10 5.36 -2.24
N LEU A 82 -17.28 4.60 -2.95
CA LEU A 82 -16.93 3.23 -2.56
C LEU A 82 -16.24 3.20 -1.19
N HIS A 83 -15.25 4.05 -0.92
CA HIS A 83 -14.61 4.13 0.39
C HIS A 83 -15.60 4.49 1.51
N GLN A 84 -16.63 5.32 1.24
CA GLN A 84 -17.69 5.57 2.22
C GLN A 84 -18.54 4.33 2.48
N ILE A 85 -18.88 3.56 1.43
CA ILE A 85 -19.64 2.31 1.56
C ILE A 85 -18.85 1.30 2.39
N VAL A 86 -17.55 1.15 2.12
CA VAL A 86 -16.65 0.26 2.85
C VAL A 86 -16.54 0.70 4.31
N MET A 87 -16.27 1.97 4.59
CA MET A 87 -16.18 2.48 5.96
C MET A 87 -17.50 2.38 6.71
N ASP A 88 -18.64 2.59 6.05
CA ASP A 88 -19.97 2.40 6.64
C ASP A 88 -20.24 0.92 6.98
N PHE A 89 -19.73 -0.01 6.18
CA PHE A 89 -19.86 -1.45 6.45
C PHE A 89 -19.05 -1.87 7.69
N TYR A 90 -17.79 -1.40 7.80
CA TYR A 90 -16.90 -1.82 8.89
C TYR A 90 -17.09 -1.05 10.20
N TYR A 91 -17.36 0.25 10.14
CA TYR A 91 -17.47 1.12 11.32
C TYR A 91 -18.89 1.60 11.61
N GLY A 92 -19.81 1.47 10.65
CA GLY A 92 -21.15 2.02 10.74
C GLY A 92 -21.26 3.45 10.20
N GLU A 93 -22.40 3.75 9.57
CA GLU A 93 -22.67 5.07 8.99
C GLU A 93 -22.73 6.20 10.04
N SER A 94 -23.18 5.90 11.26
CA SER A 94 -23.21 6.86 12.38
C SER A 94 -21.79 7.36 12.70
N VAL A 95 -20.82 6.45 12.77
CA VAL A 95 -19.42 6.78 13.04
C VAL A 95 -18.85 7.66 11.94
N ARG A 96 -19.07 7.33 10.66
CA ARG A 96 -18.61 8.20 9.56
C ARG A 96 -19.18 9.61 9.64
N LYS A 97 -20.49 9.74 9.91
CA LYS A 97 -21.15 11.05 10.05
C LYS A 97 -20.58 11.86 11.21
N GLU A 98 -20.34 11.19 12.35
CA GLU A 98 -19.71 11.82 13.51
C GLU A 98 -18.29 12.30 13.20
N MET A 99 -17.47 11.46 12.57
CA MET A 99 -16.10 11.82 12.20
C MET A 99 -16.08 13.02 11.24
N TYR A 100 -16.97 13.05 10.24
CA TYR A 100 -17.11 14.20 9.34
C TYR A 100 -17.54 15.47 10.07
N LYS A 101 -18.48 15.37 11.03
CA LYS A 101 -18.87 16.51 11.88
C LYS A 101 -17.69 17.05 12.69
N ASN A 102 -16.77 16.18 13.12
CA ASN A 102 -15.56 16.51 13.86
C ASN A 102 -14.36 16.89 12.96
N LYS A 103 -14.59 17.22 11.68
CA LYS A 103 -13.55 17.62 10.70
C LYS A 103 -12.51 16.53 10.38
N PHE A 104 -12.89 15.26 10.50
CA PHE A 104 -12.14 14.15 9.94
C PHE A 104 -12.66 13.78 8.56
N ILE A 105 -11.81 13.18 7.74
CA ILE A 105 -12.12 12.60 6.44
C ILE A 105 -11.74 11.12 6.43
N ILE A 106 -12.25 10.37 5.44
CA ILE A 106 -11.74 9.03 5.16
C ILE A 106 -10.50 9.20 4.29
N GLU A 107 -9.37 8.80 4.83
CA GLU A 107 -8.05 8.91 4.23
C GLU A 107 -7.65 7.60 3.57
N HIS A 108 -7.02 7.69 2.40
CA HIS A 108 -6.40 6.56 1.70
C HIS A 108 -4.90 6.62 1.96
N HIS A 109 -4.33 5.64 2.66
CA HIS A 109 -2.93 5.71 3.09
C HIS A 109 -1.96 5.83 1.91
N ASP A 110 -2.27 5.18 0.78
CA ASP A 110 -1.55 5.25 -0.48
C ASP A 110 -1.97 6.43 -1.40
N ASN A 111 -2.91 7.27 -0.99
CA ASN A 111 -3.46 8.38 -1.78
C ASN A 111 -4.07 7.95 -3.14
N ASP A 112 -4.47 6.68 -3.28
CA ASP A 112 -5.22 6.19 -4.42
C ASP A 112 -6.70 5.97 -4.06
N GLY A 113 -7.57 6.86 -4.54
CA GLY A 113 -9.01 6.77 -4.29
C GLY A 113 -9.74 5.60 -4.97
N PHE A 114 -9.02 4.76 -5.73
CA PHE A 114 -9.51 3.49 -6.27
C PHE A 114 -9.19 2.29 -5.38
N ASN A 115 -8.20 2.40 -4.49
CA ASN A 115 -7.87 1.38 -3.51
C ASN A 115 -8.69 1.58 -2.23
N CYS A 116 -9.93 1.07 -2.24
CA CYS A 116 -10.87 1.15 -1.12
C CYS A 116 -10.78 -0.09 -0.21
N CYS A 117 -9.64 -0.76 -0.13
CA CYS A 117 -9.45 -1.85 0.82
C CYS A 117 -9.40 -1.31 2.25
N VAL A 118 -10.04 -1.97 3.20
CA VAL A 118 -10.18 -1.49 4.59
C VAL A 118 -8.82 -1.27 5.25
N GLU A 119 -7.81 -2.05 4.89
CA GLU A 119 -6.44 -1.87 5.37
C GLU A 119 -5.74 -0.61 4.83
N ASN A 120 -6.27 0.00 3.77
CA ASN A 120 -5.80 1.25 3.20
C ASN A 120 -6.59 2.47 3.70
N LEU A 121 -7.60 2.29 4.56
CA LEU A 121 -8.52 3.34 4.97
C LEU A 121 -8.42 3.65 6.46
N SER A 122 -8.42 4.94 6.80
CA SER A 122 -8.54 5.44 8.17
C SER A 122 -9.34 6.73 8.23
N PHE A 123 -9.85 7.09 9.41
CA PHE A 123 -10.28 8.46 9.64
C PHE A 123 -9.07 9.33 10.01
N TYR A 124 -8.93 10.49 9.37
CA TYR A 124 -7.83 11.41 9.63
C TYR A 124 -8.29 12.87 9.62
N PRO A 125 -7.72 13.78 10.45
CA PRO A 125 -8.07 15.20 10.38
C PRO A 125 -7.80 15.79 8.99
N ASP A 126 -8.76 16.57 8.47
CA ASP A 126 -8.70 17.14 7.12
C ASP A 126 -7.49 18.06 6.90
N ASP A 127 -7.14 18.86 7.91
CA ASP A 127 -5.98 19.75 7.89
C ASP A 127 -4.67 18.96 7.76
N LYS A 128 -4.51 17.90 8.57
CA LYS A 128 -3.33 17.04 8.50
C LYS A 128 -3.27 16.22 7.22
N ASN A 129 -4.42 15.84 6.66
CA ASN A 129 -4.47 15.18 5.36
C ASN A 129 -3.89 16.08 4.26
N LYS A 130 -4.25 17.37 4.28
CA LYS A 130 -3.67 18.36 3.36
C LYS A 130 -2.14 18.45 3.53
N SER A 131 -1.63 18.47 4.76
CA SER A 131 -0.18 18.44 5.01
C SER A 131 0.48 17.18 4.44
N LYS A 132 -0.11 15.99 4.64
CA LYS A 132 0.37 14.72 4.07
C LYS A 132 0.48 14.79 2.54
N ALA A 133 -0.53 15.36 1.88
CA ALA A 133 -0.55 15.50 0.43
C ALA A 133 0.57 16.40 -0.14
N PHE A 134 1.06 17.37 0.66
CA PHE A 134 2.15 18.26 0.25
C PHE A 134 3.56 17.77 0.63
N GLY A 135 3.67 16.86 1.60
CA GLY A 135 4.93 16.22 2.01
C GLY A 135 4.96 14.75 1.62
N TYR A 136 4.70 13.86 2.59
CA TYR A 136 4.76 12.39 2.46
C TYR A 136 4.30 11.83 1.11
N ASP A 137 3.12 12.23 0.59
CA ASP A 137 2.61 11.66 -0.65
C ASP A 137 3.49 11.97 -1.86
N LYS A 138 4.10 13.15 -1.91
CA LYS A 138 5.04 13.53 -2.98
C LYS A 138 6.37 12.81 -2.80
N ASP A 139 6.88 12.80 -1.58
CA ASP A 139 8.18 12.20 -1.29
C ASP A 139 8.16 10.68 -1.50
N ARG A 140 7.06 10.01 -1.12
CA ARG A 140 6.88 8.58 -1.38
C ARG A 140 6.95 8.24 -2.87
N VAL A 141 6.35 9.06 -3.73
CA VAL A 141 6.42 8.87 -5.19
C VAL A 141 7.82 9.16 -5.73
N LYS A 142 8.45 10.26 -5.28
CA LYS A 142 9.83 10.61 -5.63
C LYS A 142 10.83 9.52 -5.26
N MET A 143 10.62 8.87 -4.12
CA MET A 143 11.53 7.87 -3.54
C MET A 143 11.33 6.47 -4.09
N MET A 144 10.34 6.24 -4.97
CA MET A 144 9.95 4.91 -5.44
C MET A 144 11.12 4.10 -6.03
N ASP A 145 12.06 4.73 -6.74
CA ASP A 145 13.24 4.06 -7.32
C ASP A 145 14.30 3.66 -6.29
N ILE A 146 14.15 4.10 -5.04
CA ILE A 146 15.05 3.80 -3.92
C ILE A 146 14.34 2.86 -2.95
N VAL A 147 13.12 3.21 -2.56
CA VAL A 147 12.33 2.46 -1.58
C VAL A 147 10.84 2.65 -1.85
N ALA A 148 10.12 1.54 -1.92
CA ALA A 148 8.66 1.53 -1.89
C ALA A 148 8.20 1.48 -0.43
N MET A 149 7.49 2.52 0.01
CA MET A 149 6.91 2.60 1.35
C MET A 149 5.39 2.54 1.27
N ASN A 150 4.76 1.76 2.15
CA ASN A 150 3.30 1.67 2.26
C ASN A 150 2.89 1.63 3.73
N ILE A 151 1.62 1.99 3.99
CA ILE A 151 1.04 1.95 5.34
C ILE A 151 -0.25 1.12 5.26
N PHE A 152 -0.34 0.12 6.12
CA PHE A 152 -1.51 -0.75 6.22
C PHE A 152 -2.07 -0.72 7.64
N LYS A 153 -3.39 -0.76 7.76
CA LYS A 153 -4.10 -0.95 9.03
C LYS A 153 -4.67 -2.35 9.10
N ASP A 154 -4.41 -3.08 10.17
CA ASP A 154 -5.14 -4.30 10.44
C ASP A 154 -6.45 -3.95 11.16
N PHE A 155 -7.58 -4.41 10.61
CA PHE A 155 -8.88 -4.07 11.17
C PHE A 155 -9.16 -4.80 12.49
N ASN A 156 -8.63 -6.02 12.68
CA ASN A 156 -8.93 -6.80 13.89
C ASN A 156 -8.19 -6.23 15.11
N THR A 157 -6.90 -5.93 14.97
CA THR A 157 -6.05 -5.40 16.05
C THR A 157 -6.05 -3.87 16.10
N GLN A 158 -6.55 -3.20 15.06
CA GLN A 158 -6.50 -1.75 14.85
C GLN A 158 -5.07 -1.18 14.76
N LYS A 159 -4.04 -2.04 14.70
CA LYS A 159 -2.64 -1.63 14.59
C LYS A 159 -2.29 -1.24 13.16
N TYR A 160 -1.28 -0.39 13.03
CA TYR A 160 -0.73 0.01 11.74
C TYR A 160 0.59 -0.71 11.47
N GLN A 161 0.94 -0.87 10.20
CA GLN A 161 2.25 -1.35 9.77
C GLN A 161 2.77 -0.46 8.66
N ILE A 162 3.96 0.12 8.86
CA ILE A 162 4.75 0.68 7.77
C ILE A 162 5.55 -0.47 7.16
N THR A 163 5.47 -0.60 5.85
CA THR A 163 6.28 -1.55 5.09
C THR A 163 7.23 -0.80 4.18
N LEU A 164 8.48 -1.22 4.13
CA LEU A 164 9.51 -0.71 3.24
C LEU A 164 10.04 -1.86 2.41
N ALA A 165 10.12 -1.68 1.09
CA ALA A 165 10.83 -2.58 0.19
C ALA A 165 11.87 -1.79 -0.59
N PHE A 166 13.13 -2.21 -0.49
CA PHE A 166 14.26 -1.44 -0.99
C PHE A 166 14.57 -1.83 -2.44
N ASN A 167 14.46 -0.87 -3.36
CA ASN A 167 14.86 -1.01 -4.77
C ASN A 167 16.35 -0.75 -4.98
N LYS A 168 17.01 -0.12 -4.02
CA LYS A 168 18.46 0.04 -3.96
C LYS A 168 18.99 -0.49 -2.64
N PRO A 169 20.25 -0.98 -2.59
CA PRO A 169 20.83 -1.50 -1.36
C PRO A 169 20.71 -0.49 -0.22
N PHE A 170 20.23 -0.95 0.93
CA PHE A 170 20.13 -0.14 2.14
C PHE A 170 20.85 -0.85 3.28
N LEU A 171 21.93 -0.24 3.75
CA LEU A 171 22.71 -0.74 4.88
C LEU A 171 22.06 -0.27 6.18
N PHE A 172 21.49 -1.23 6.89
CA PHE A 172 20.92 -1.05 8.19
C PHE A 172 21.94 -1.43 9.27
N LYS A 173 22.21 -0.53 10.21
CA LYS A 173 23.00 -0.85 11.39
C LYS A 173 22.05 -1.13 12.56
N TRP A 174 22.11 -2.35 13.08
CA TRP A 174 21.44 -2.74 14.31
C TRP A 174 22.47 -3.30 15.28
N GLU A 175 22.52 -2.75 16.49
CA GLU A 175 23.60 -3.00 17.43
C GLU A 175 24.96 -2.75 16.75
N ASP A 176 25.80 -3.79 16.58
CA ASP A 176 27.09 -3.72 15.90
C ASP A 176 27.12 -4.48 14.56
N LYS A 177 25.97 -4.91 14.04
CA LYS A 177 25.87 -5.58 12.74
C LYS A 177 25.40 -4.63 11.66
N PHE A 178 26.00 -4.74 10.48
CA PHE A 178 25.51 -4.15 9.25
C PHE A 178 24.75 -5.22 8.46
N ILE A 179 23.50 -4.90 8.12
CA ILE A 179 22.57 -5.80 7.44
C ILE A 179 22.10 -5.09 6.18
N GLU A 180 22.22 -5.75 5.02
CA GLU A 180 21.62 -5.25 3.78
C GLU A 180 20.16 -5.67 3.71
N LEU A 181 19.27 -4.68 3.76
CA LEU A 181 17.83 -4.93 3.82
C LEU A 181 17.20 -5.05 2.43
N ALA A 182 16.42 -6.11 2.28
CA ALA A 182 15.45 -6.29 1.22
C ALA A 182 14.12 -5.60 1.58
N SER A 183 13.64 -5.82 2.81
CA SER A 183 12.44 -5.19 3.33
C SER A 183 12.48 -4.99 4.85
N LEU A 184 11.71 -4.01 5.32
CA LEU A 184 11.54 -3.68 6.74
C LEU A 184 10.05 -3.47 7.04
N TYR A 185 9.60 -4.00 8.17
CA TYR A 185 8.21 -3.97 8.62
C TYR A 185 8.18 -3.39 10.04
N LEU A 186 7.48 -2.27 10.23
CA LEU A 186 7.39 -1.58 11.52
C LEU A 186 5.93 -1.55 11.95
N VAL A 187 5.60 -2.13 13.10
CA VAL A 187 4.22 -2.16 13.62
C VAL A 187 4.03 -1.07 14.67
N TYR A 188 2.90 -0.39 14.59
CA TYR A 188 2.52 0.74 15.42
C TYR A 188 1.17 0.49 16.11
N SER A 189 0.97 1.17 17.24
CA SER A 189 -0.32 1.29 17.90
C SER A 189 -1.36 1.99 17.01
N ASN A 190 -2.62 2.02 17.43
CA ASN A 190 -3.73 2.66 16.71
C ASN A 190 -3.68 4.20 16.77
N ASP A 191 -2.57 4.80 16.30
CA ASP A 191 -2.43 6.25 16.11
C ASP A 191 -1.77 6.56 14.77
N TYR A 192 -2.60 6.79 13.76
CA TYR A 192 -2.14 7.13 12.41
C TYR A 192 -1.32 8.43 12.35
N ARG A 193 -1.45 9.34 13.32
CA ARG A 193 -0.66 10.59 13.35
C ARG A 193 0.81 10.29 13.64
N ILE A 194 1.07 9.36 14.56
CA ILE A 194 2.43 8.91 14.86
C ILE A 194 3.00 8.17 13.64
N VAL A 195 2.20 7.26 13.07
CA VAL A 195 2.60 6.46 11.89
C VAL A 195 3.03 7.35 10.72
N ILE A 196 2.23 8.36 10.36
CA ILE A 196 2.54 9.22 9.21
C ILE A 196 3.74 10.14 9.47
N ASN A 197 3.93 10.59 10.71
CA ASN A 197 5.09 11.39 11.08
C ASN A 197 6.38 10.57 10.98
N ASP A 198 6.37 9.35 11.52
CA ASP A 198 7.48 8.42 11.39
C ASP A 198 7.75 8.05 9.93
N ALA A 199 6.70 7.77 9.14
CA ALA A 199 6.82 7.50 7.71
C ALA A 199 7.50 8.64 6.95
N THR A 200 7.09 9.89 7.24
CA THR A 200 7.71 11.09 6.65
C THR A 200 9.17 11.21 7.05
N ASN A 201 9.48 11.10 8.35
CA ASN A 201 10.84 11.17 8.87
C ASN A 201 11.76 10.08 8.29
N ILE A 202 11.24 8.86 8.12
CA ILE A 202 11.99 7.76 7.48
C ILE A 202 12.36 8.14 6.04
N LEU A 203 11.41 8.66 5.25
CA LEU A 203 11.70 9.10 3.87
C LEU A 203 12.74 10.21 3.83
N ASP A 204 12.62 11.23 4.69
CA ASP A 204 13.56 12.36 4.77
C ASP A 204 14.98 11.90 5.11
N LEU A 205 15.11 10.99 6.08
CA LEU A 205 16.39 10.43 6.48
C LEU A 205 17.01 9.57 5.37
N ILE A 206 16.21 8.73 4.69
CA ILE A 206 16.69 7.95 3.55
C ILE A 206 17.14 8.87 2.41
N ASP A 207 16.39 9.93 2.10
CA ASP A 207 16.75 10.88 1.03
C ASP A 207 18.04 11.64 1.38
N SER A 208 18.18 12.10 2.62
CA SER A 208 19.28 12.96 3.06
C SER A 208 20.61 12.23 3.23
N ASN A 209 20.60 11.04 3.83
CA ASN A 209 21.86 10.38 4.23
C ASN A 209 21.85 8.85 4.09
N ARG A 210 20.78 8.25 3.51
CA ARG A 210 20.64 6.80 3.32
C ARG A 210 20.78 6.01 4.62
N ARG A 211 20.42 6.58 5.77
CA ARG A 211 20.49 5.91 7.07
C ARG A 211 19.23 6.22 7.88
N VAL A 212 18.72 5.24 8.61
CA VAL A 212 17.59 5.41 9.52
C VAL A 212 17.98 4.85 10.88
N ASN A 213 17.80 5.63 11.93
CA ASN A 213 17.97 5.15 13.30
C ASN A 213 16.60 4.75 13.86
N LEU A 214 16.35 3.45 13.89
CA LEU A 214 15.09 2.89 14.37
C LEU A 214 14.81 3.20 15.85
N ALA A 215 15.84 3.38 16.68
CA ALA A 215 15.64 3.71 18.10
C ALA A 215 15.01 5.10 18.33
N LYS A 216 14.87 5.92 17.28
CA LYS A 216 14.22 7.24 17.34
C LYS A 216 12.79 7.23 16.77
N LEU A 217 12.27 6.05 16.44
CA LEU A 217 10.92 5.86 15.91
C LEU A 217 9.99 5.31 17.00
N ASN A 218 8.69 5.35 16.73
CA ASN A 218 7.62 5.04 17.68
C ASN A 218 6.98 3.65 17.47
N PHE A 219 7.63 2.76 16.71
CA PHE A 219 7.10 1.42 16.48
C PHE A 219 7.16 0.57 17.77
N GLU A 220 6.22 -0.35 17.92
CA GLU A 220 6.18 -1.31 19.04
C GLU A 220 7.09 -2.52 18.78
N LYS A 221 7.14 -2.95 17.51
CA LYS A 221 7.90 -4.11 17.05
C LYS A 221 8.25 -3.95 15.59
N PHE A 222 9.29 -4.65 15.18
CA PHE A 222 9.71 -4.71 13.78
C PHE A 222 10.13 -6.11 13.37
N ASP A 223 10.20 -6.31 12.06
CA ASP A 223 10.79 -7.47 11.44
C ASP A 223 11.42 -7.01 10.11
N TYR A 224 12.33 -7.79 9.56
CA TYR A 224 13.02 -7.44 8.32
C TYR A 224 13.26 -8.67 7.44
N ARG A 225 13.72 -8.43 6.22
CA ARG A 225 14.30 -9.46 5.35
C ARG A 225 15.63 -8.95 4.83
N GLU A 226 16.61 -9.83 4.82
CA GLU A 226 17.93 -9.57 4.24
C GLU A 226 17.88 -9.78 2.72
N ILE A 227 18.78 -9.11 2.00
CA ILE A 227 19.01 -9.36 0.58
C ILE A 227 19.57 -10.77 0.38
N GLU A 228 19.12 -11.45 -0.68
CA GLU A 228 19.68 -12.71 -1.12
C GLU A 228 20.56 -12.50 -2.36
N TYR A 229 21.78 -13.01 -2.37
CA TYR A 229 22.66 -12.88 -3.53
C TYR A 229 22.56 -14.11 -4.43
N VAL A 230 22.27 -13.88 -5.70
CA VAL A 230 22.20 -14.93 -6.71
C VAL A 230 23.17 -14.60 -7.84
N TYR A 231 23.98 -15.57 -8.24
CA TYR A 231 24.88 -15.45 -9.39
C TYR A 231 24.11 -15.69 -10.68
N LEU A 232 23.80 -14.62 -11.42
CA LEU A 232 23.04 -14.72 -12.67
C LEU A 232 23.85 -15.36 -13.81
N LYS A 233 23.16 -16.17 -14.62
CA LYS A 233 23.62 -16.56 -15.95
C LYS A 233 23.45 -15.40 -16.93
N GLU A 234 24.14 -15.41 -18.07
CA GLU A 234 24.08 -14.30 -19.03
C GLU A 234 22.66 -14.05 -19.54
N GLU A 235 21.91 -15.13 -19.81
CA GLU A 235 20.51 -15.09 -20.25
C GLU A 235 19.56 -14.52 -19.17
N GLU A 236 19.91 -14.64 -17.89
CA GLU A 236 19.08 -14.19 -16.76
C GLU A 236 19.28 -12.70 -16.45
N LYS A 237 20.38 -12.08 -16.90
CA LYS A 237 20.72 -10.68 -16.55
C LYS A 237 19.65 -9.67 -16.95
N LYS A 238 18.95 -9.93 -18.05
CA LYS A 238 17.85 -9.10 -18.56
C LYS A 238 16.46 -9.61 -18.15
N SER A 239 16.40 -10.74 -17.43
CA SER A 239 15.15 -11.29 -16.96
C SER A 239 14.72 -10.58 -15.67
N PRO A 240 13.47 -10.10 -15.57
CA PRO A 240 12.92 -9.55 -14.32
C PRO A 240 12.82 -10.62 -13.22
N LEU A 241 12.55 -11.87 -13.63
CA LEU A 241 12.35 -13.00 -12.72
C LEU A 241 13.38 -14.09 -13.00
N ILE A 242 13.87 -14.72 -11.94
CA ILE A 242 14.82 -15.83 -12.02
C ILE A 242 14.17 -17.02 -11.32
N PHE A 243 14.19 -18.18 -11.96
CA PHE A 243 13.62 -19.42 -11.45
C PHE A 243 14.74 -20.40 -11.14
N ARG A 244 14.91 -20.79 -9.87
CA ARG A 244 15.94 -21.74 -9.43
C ARG A 244 15.42 -22.63 -8.33
N ASP A 245 15.57 -23.94 -8.50
CA ASP A 245 15.24 -24.94 -7.47
C ASP A 245 13.83 -24.80 -6.90
N GLY A 246 12.86 -24.45 -7.76
CA GLY A 246 11.46 -24.22 -7.37
C GLY A 246 11.18 -22.86 -6.72
N GLN A 247 12.21 -22.04 -6.50
CA GLN A 247 12.12 -20.70 -5.96
C GLN A 247 12.09 -19.66 -7.09
N VAL A 248 11.33 -18.58 -6.89
CA VAL A 248 11.31 -17.42 -7.78
C VAL A 248 11.99 -16.26 -7.10
N TYR A 249 12.89 -15.59 -7.82
CA TYR A 249 13.61 -14.41 -7.36
C TYR A 249 13.32 -13.21 -8.26
N MET A 250 13.24 -12.03 -7.64
CA MET A 250 13.18 -10.76 -8.34
C MET A 250 14.61 -10.28 -8.59
N ASN A 251 14.96 -10.07 -9.86
CA ASN A 251 16.26 -9.53 -10.26
C ASN A 251 16.32 -8.02 -10.04
N MET A 252 16.81 -7.57 -8.89
CA MET A 252 16.82 -6.14 -8.55
C MET A 252 17.78 -5.31 -9.42
N ASN A 253 18.66 -5.95 -10.21
CA ASN A 253 19.52 -5.27 -11.18
C ASN A 253 18.87 -5.11 -12.57
N CYS A 254 17.68 -5.66 -12.80
CA CYS A 254 16.97 -5.48 -14.06
C CYS A 254 16.40 -4.05 -14.14
N PRO A 255 16.78 -3.24 -15.16
CA PRO A 255 16.42 -1.81 -15.21
C PRO A 255 14.93 -1.56 -15.52
N TYR A 256 14.19 -2.61 -15.91
CA TYR A 256 12.79 -2.50 -16.34
C TYR A 256 11.80 -2.83 -15.23
N GLN A 257 12.26 -3.03 -14.00
CA GLN A 257 11.38 -3.32 -12.87
C GLN A 257 11.82 -2.61 -11.61
N ARG A 258 10.84 -2.42 -10.73
CA ARG A 258 11.02 -1.96 -9.37
C ARG A 258 9.85 -2.48 -8.53
N ILE A 259 10.07 -2.64 -7.25
CA ILE A 259 9.02 -2.88 -6.28
C ILE A 259 8.25 -1.56 -6.11
N VAL A 260 6.93 -1.61 -6.15
CA VAL A 260 6.05 -0.44 -5.91
C VAL A 260 5.26 -0.56 -4.61
N SER A 261 5.19 -1.76 -4.06
CA SER A 261 4.56 -2.06 -2.78
C SER A 261 5.01 -3.43 -2.28
N THR A 262 4.96 -3.64 -0.97
CA THR A 262 5.09 -4.97 -0.35
C THR A 262 3.97 -5.15 0.66
N SER A 263 3.39 -6.35 0.69
CA SER A 263 2.26 -6.66 1.58
C SER A 263 2.69 -6.61 3.05
N PRO A 264 1.78 -6.24 3.98
CA PRO A 264 2.08 -6.31 5.41
C PRO A 264 2.26 -7.77 5.85
N LYS A 265 3.11 -7.98 6.86
CA LYS A 265 3.25 -9.27 7.56
C LYS A 265 2.14 -9.40 8.59
N LYS A 266 1.09 -10.17 8.28
CA LYS A 266 -0.11 -10.31 9.12
C LYS A 266 0.21 -10.88 10.51
N GLU A 267 1.16 -11.81 10.57
CA GLU A 267 1.64 -12.44 11.79
C GLU A 267 2.27 -11.44 12.78
N LEU A 268 2.76 -10.30 12.28
CA LEU A 268 3.31 -9.28 13.16
C LEU A 268 2.23 -8.51 13.88
N TYR A 269 0.96 -8.46 13.46
CA TYR A 269 -0.04 -7.70 14.21
C TYR A 269 -0.37 -8.31 15.58
N ASN A 270 -0.37 -9.64 15.66
CA ASN A 270 -0.86 -10.42 16.80
C ASN A 270 0.20 -10.77 17.87
N LYS A 271 1.48 -10.54 17.57
CA LYS A 271 2.60 -10.85 18.49
C LYS A 271 2.84 -9.79 19.57
#